data_AF-A0A7S0QJT9-F1
#
_entry.id   AF-A0A7S0QJT9-F1
#
_cell.length_a   1.000
_cell.length_b   1.000
_cell.length_c   1.000
_cell.angle_alpha   90.00
_cell.angle_beta   90.00
_cell.angle_gamma   90.00
#
_symmetry.space_group_name_H-M   'P 1'
#
loop_
_entity.id
_entity.type
_entity.pdbx_description
1 polymer ?
#
loop_
_entity_poly.entity_id
_entity_poly.type
_entity_poly.pdbx_seq_one_letter_code
_entity_poly.pdbx_strand_id
1 'polypeptide(L)'
;NEKKVDGWTMRVCSDYSCRFEGGLLRPPAGVLGRLGTLLQDGHNPARYRLLGERTMFEVRAAIFKWKSHDRVVVCDIDGTVTRSDVLGYGAHILGYDYTHEGVAEVLGHMDEAGYRLLFLTARPISAASATR
;
A
#
# COMPACT_ATOMS: atom_id res chain seq x y z
N ASN A 1 -0.05 21.17 -2.84
CA ASN A 1 -0.18 21.19 -4.32
C ASN A 1 -0.36 19.77 -4.83
N GLU A 2 -1.58 19.39 -5.19
CA GLU A 2 -1.85 18.10 -5.84
C GLU A 2 -1.43 18.15 -7.31
N LYS A 3 -0.87 17.06 -7.83
CA LYS A 3 -0.57 16.91 -9.26
C LYS A 3 -1.49 15.84 -9.84
N LYS A 4 -2.27 16.19 -10.86
CA LYS A 4 -3.06 15.22 -11.62
C LYS A 4 -2.15 14.44 -12.55
N VAL A 5 -2.36 13.12 -12.65
CA VAL A 5 -1.58 12.25 -13.55
C VAL A 5 -2.39 12.01 -14.83
N ASP A 6 -2.02 12.68 -15.91
CA ASP A 6 -2.73 12.55 -17.18
C ASP A 6 -2.51 11.17 -17.83
N GLY A 7 -3.63 10.53 -18.20
CA GLY A 7 -3.67 9.15 -18.70
C GLY A 7 -3.72 8.08 -17.60
N TRP A 8 -3.67 8.46 -16.32
CA TRP A 8 -3.91 7.54 -15.21
C TRP A 8 -5.40 7.53 -14.84
N THR A 9 -6.19 6.88 -15.68
CA THR A 9 -7.64 6.78 -15.48
C THR A 9 -8.07 5.33 -15.52
N MET A 10 -8.94 4.97 -14.58
CA MET A 10 -9.51 3.64 -14.44
C MET A 10 -11.02 3.72 -14.66
N ARG A 11 -11.62 2.60 -15.07
CA ARG A 11 -13.07 2.42 -15.11
C ARG A 11 -13.48 1.51 -13.96
N VAL A 12 -14.63 1.80 -13.37
CA VAL A 12 -15.30 0.89 -12.45
C VAL A 12 -16.04 -0.15 -13.28
N CYS A 13 -15.70 -1.42 -13.10
CA CYS A 13 -16.31 -2.54 -13.78
C CYS A 13 -17.59 -3.00 -13.05
N SER A 14 -18.37 -3.87 -13.69
CA SER A 14 -19.63 -4.40 -13.13
C SER A 14 -19.42 -5.27 -11.89
N ASP A 15 -18.23 -5.82 -11.70
CA ASP A 15 -17.80 -6.56 -10.50
C ASP A 15 -17.24 -5.63 -9.40
N TYR A 16 -17.42 -4.32 -9.54
CA TYR A 16 -16.89 -3.27 -8.67
C TYR A 16 -15.36 -3.17 -8.63
N SER A 17 -14.64 -3.88 -9.51
CA SER A 17 -13.20 -3.70 -9.66
C SER A 17 -12.88 -2.41 -10.41
N CYS A 18 -11.76 -1.77 -10.08
CA CYS A 18 -11.22 -0.65 -10.85
C CYS A 18 -10.14 -1.18 -11.80
N ARG A 19 -10.28 -0.94 -13.10
CA ARG A 19 -9.32 -1.40 -14.12
C ARG A 19 -8.93 -0.28 -15.06
N PHE A 20 -7.68 -0.30 -15.52
CA PHE A 20 -7.24 0.53 -16.64
C PHE A 20 -7.91 0.07 -17.94
N GLU A 21 -7.76 0.88 -18.98
CA GLU A 21 -8.20 0.54 -20.32
C GLU A 21 -7.67 -0.84 -20.76
N GLY A 22 -8.51 -1.61 -21.45
CA GLY A 22 -8.22 -3.01 -21.80
C GLY A 22 -8.39 -4.01 -20.65
N GLY A 23 -8.96 -3.61 -19.50
CA GLY A 23 -9.22 -4.50 -18.36
C GLY A 23 -7.98 -4.81 -17.51
N LEU A 24 -6.91 -4.04 -17.70
CA LEU A 24 -5.63 -4.25 -17.03
C LEU A 24 -5.64 -3.71 -15.60
N LEU A 25 -4.92 -4.38 -14.70
CA LEU A 25 -4.65 -3.86 -13.34
C LEU A 25 -3.40 -2.98 -13.31
N ARG A 26 -2.52 -3.11 -14.29
CA ARG A 26 -1.31 -2.29 -14.44
C ARG A 26 -1.63 -1.07 -15.30
N PRO A 27 -1.08 0.11 -14.95
CA PRO A 27 -1.21 1.29 -15.79
C PRO A 27 -0.56 1.07 -17.16
N PRO A 28 -1.02 1.76 -18.22
CA PRO A 28 -0.37 1.70 -19.52
C PRO A 28 1.11 2.13 -19.43
N ALA A 29 1.99 1.44 -20.16
CA ALA A 29 3.44 1.67 -20.08
C ALA A 29 3.84 3.12 -20.39
N GLY A 30 3.14 3.79 -21.32
CA GLY A 30 3.39 5.19 -21.67
C GLY A 30 3.12 6.19 -20.53
N VAL A 31 2.35 5.81 -19.51
CA VAL A 31 2.07 6.65 -18.33
C VAL A 31 3.16 6.49 -17.28
N LEU A 32 3.83 5.34 -17.20
CA LEU A 32 4.84 5.05 -16.18
C LEU A 32 6.04 6.02 -16.23
N GLY A 33 6.50 6.38 -17.43
CA GLY A 33 7.61 7.34 -17.60
C GLY A 33 7.27 8.72 -17.02
N ARG A 34 6.05 9.21 -17.26
CA ARG A 34 5.57 10.48 -16.69
C ARG A 34 5.30 10.37 -15.19
N LEU A 35 4.72 9.25 -14.74
CA LEU A 35 4.50 9.02 -13.32
C LEU A 35 5.85 9.06 -12.56
N GLY A 36 6.90 8.47 -13.13
CA GLY A 36 8.23 8.48 -12.54
C GLY A 36 8.82 9.87 -12.29
N THR A 37 8.47 10.88 -13.09
CA THR A 37 8.91 12.28 -12.88
C THR A 37 8.05 13.04 -11.87
N LEU A 38 6.83 12.58 -11.63
CA LEU A 38 5.91 13.17 -10.64
C LEU A 38 6.16 12.64 -9.22
N LEU A 39 6.60 11.39 -9.10
CA LEU A 39 6.86 10.72 -7.84
C LEU A 39 8.25 11.04 -7.28
N GLN A 40 8.30 11.26 -5.97
CA GLN A 40 9.51 11.26 -5.18
C GLN A 40 9.96 9.82 -4.89
N ASP A 41 11.25 9.61 -4.61
CA ASP A 41 11.72 8.31 -4.15
C ASP A 41 11.07 7.98 -2.79
N GLY A 42 10.66 6.72 -2.60
CA GLY A 42 9.94 6.28 -1.42
C GLY A 42 8.43 6.53 -1.48
N HIS A 43 7.84 6.93 -0.35
CA HIS A 43 6.39 7.03 -0.15
C HIS A 43 5.78 8.25 -0.84
N ASN A 44 4.72 8.04 -1.63
CA ASN A 44 3.95 9.09 -2.30
C ASN A 44 2.45 8.91 -2.01
N PRO A 45 1.81 9.84 -1.28
CA PRO A 45 0.37 9.84 -1.11
C PRO A 45 -0.35 10.03 -2.44
N ALA A 46 -1.36 9.20 -2.70
CA ALA A 46 -2.19 9.26 -3.88
C ALA A 46 -3.68 9.28 -3.50
N ARG A 47 -4.50 9.85 -4.38
CA ARG A 47 -5.95 9.86 -4.24
C ARG A 47 -6.60 9.47 -5.55
N TYR A 48 -7.50 8.50 -5.48
CA TYR A 48 -8.39 8.14 -6.57
C TYR A 48 -9.73 8.80 -6.32
N ARG A 49 -10.24 9.52 -7.32
CA ARG A 49 -11.54 10.19 -7.25
C ARG A 49 -12.47 9.64 -8.31
N LEU A 50 -13.68 9.30 -7.89
CA LEU A 50 -14.76 8.87 -8.77
C LEU A 50 -15.88 9.91 -8.70
N LEU A 51 -16.20 10.50 -9.85
CA LEU A 51 -17.34 11.41 -9.96
C LEU A 51 -18.60 10.57 -10.24
N GLY A 52 -19.47 10.45 -9.24
CA GLY A 52 -20.83 9.96 -9.43
C GLY A 52 -21.77 11.08 -9.88
N GLU A 53 -23.05 10.75 -10.11
CA GLU A 53 -24.04 11.71 -10.62
C GLU A 53 -24.25 12.93 -9.71
N ARG A 54 -24.14 12.74 -8.39
CA ARG A 54 -24.42 13.79 -7.39
C ARG A 54 -23.33 13.93 -6.32
N THR A 55 -22.40 12.98 -6.27
CA THR A 55 -21.39 12.89 -5.20
C THR A 55 -20.03 12.50 -5.79
N MET A 56 -18.97 13.07 -5.24
CA MET A 56 -17.59 12.65 -5.51
C MET A 56 -17.14 11.69 -4.41
N PHE A 57 -16.70 10.50 -4.80
CA PHE A 57 -16.07 9.54 -3.91
C PHE A 57 -14.55 9.68 -4.00
N GLU A 58 -13.86 9.56 -2.86
CA GLU A 58 -12.40 9.62 -2.80
C GLU A 58 -11.86 8.43 -2.02
N VAL A 59 -10.83 7.79 -2.55
CA VAL A 59 -10.05 6.74 -1.87
C VAL A 59 -8.60 7.17 -1.79
N ARG A 60 -8.01 7.07 -0.59
CA ARG A 60 -6.59 7.34 -0.36
C ARG A 60 -5.77 6.08 -0.61
N ALA A 61 -4.60 6.27 -1.20
CA ALA A 61 -3.65 5.21 -1.51
C ALA A 61 -2.21 5.71 -1.27
N ALA A 62 -1.27 4.78 -1.22
CA ALA A 62 0.16 5.05 -1.19
C ALA A 62 0.80 4.41 -2.42
N ILE A 63 1.68 5.15 -3.10
CA ILE A 63 2.50 4.66 -4.21
C ILE A 63 3.96 4.75 -3.76
N PHE A 64 4.71 3.66 -3.91
CA PHE A 64 6.14 3.62 -3.57
C PHE A 64 6.98 3.60 -4.83
N LYS A 65 7.95 4.51 -4.92
CA LYS A 65 8.96 4.54 -5.99
C LYS A 65 10.29 4.08 -5.41
N TRP A 66 10.73 2.88 -5.80
CA TRP A 66 12.03 2.33 -5.42
C TRP A 66 12.95 2.23 -6.61
N LYS A 67 14.25 2.30 -6.36
CA LYS A 67 15.27 2.11 -7.40
C LYS A 67 15.40 0.61 -7.68
N SER A 68 15.85 0.28 -8.89
CA SER A 68 16.07 -1.12 -9.28
C SER A 68 17.12 -1.85 -8.43
N HIS A 69 17.97 -1.11 -7.72
CA HIS A 69 19.01 -1.63 -6.83
C HIS A 69 18.67 -1.46 -5.33
N ASP A 70 17.47 -1.00 -4.98
CA ASP A 70 17.05 -0.96 -3.58
C ASP A 70 16.96 -2.39 -3.03
N ARG A 71 17.53 -2.63 -1.85
CA ARG A 71 17.47 -3.93 -1.17
C ARG A 71 16.20 -4.00 -0.35
N VAL A 72 15.36 -5.01 -0.61
CA VAL A 72 14.05 -5.14 0.05
C VAL A 72 14.10 -6.25 1.10
N VAL A 73 13.64 -5.95 2.31
CA VAL A 73 13.32 -6.94 3.34
C VAL A 73 11.82 -7.15 3.34
N VAL A 74 11.40 -8.40 3.12
CA VAL A 74 10.00 -8.79 3.12
C VAL A 74 9.65 -9.36 4.49
N CYS A 75 8.61 -8.81 5.12
CA CYS A 75 8.19 -9.19 6.47
C CYS A 75 6.71 -9.58 6.46
N ASP A 76 6.41 -10.81 6.90
CA ASP A 76 5.03 -11.17 7.20
C ASP A 76 4.56 -10.42 8.45
N ILE A 77 3.27 -10.14 8.54
CA ILE A 77 2.68 -9.49 9.71
C ILE A 77 2.27 -10.55 10.74
N ASP A 78 1.55 -11.58 10.29
CA ASP A 78 0.94 -12.57 11.18
C ASP A 78 1.99 -13.59 11.62
N GLY A 79 2.19 -13.76 12.93
CA GLY A 79 3.17 -14.72 13.46
C GLY A 79 4.65 -14.33 13.30
N THR A 80 4.94 -13.18 12.65
CA THR A 80 6.29 -12.61 12.53
C THR A 80 6.40 -11.26 13.24
N VAL A 81 5.53 -10.30 12.90
CA VAL A 81 5.41 -9.04 13.67
C VAL A 81 4.58 -9.30 14.93
N THR A 82 3.43 -9.96 14.78
CA THR A 82 2.61 -10.42 15.91
C THR A 82 3.11 -11.75 16.45
N ARG A 83 2.92 -12.01 17.76
CA ARG A 83 3.40 -13.25 18.40
C ARG A 83 2.70 -14.53 17.93
N SER A 84 1.52 -14.43 17.32
CA SER A 84 0.79 -15.57 16.72
C SER A 84 -0.35 -15.12 15.80
N ASP A 85 -0.72 -16.01 14.87
CA ASP A 85 -1.73 -15.78 13.82
C ASP A 85 -3.12 -15.44 14.39
N VAL A 86 -3.62 -16.24 15.35
CA VAL A 86 -5.02 -16.17 15.81
C VAL A 86 -5.23 -15.08 16.86
N LEU A 87 -4.29 -14.93 17.81
CA LEU A 87 -4.42 -13.93 18.88
C LEU A 87 -4.00 -12.53 18.42
N GLY A 88 -3.15 -12.41 17.39
CA GLY A 88 -2.75 -11.12 16.82
C GLY A 88 -3.88 -10.37 16.12
N TYR A 89 -4.84 -11.07 15.51
CA TYR A 89 -6.04 -10.43 14.94
C TYR A 89 -6.97 -9.88 16.04
N GLY A 90 -7.19 -10.66 17.11
CA GLY A 90 -8.07 -10.27 18.22
C GLY A 90 -7.49 -9.20 19.14
N ALA A 91 -6.19 -9.25 19.43
CA ALA A 91 -5.51 -8.30 20.31
C ALA A 91 -5.46 -6.87 19.72
N HIS A 92 -5.25 -6.73 18.40
CA HIS A 92 -5.30 -5.44 17.72
C HIS A 92 -6.66 -4.76 17.84
N ILE A 93 -7.75 -5.53 17.78
CA ILE A 93 -9.13 -5.01 17.92
C ILE A 93 -9.39 -4.52 19.36
N LEU A 94 -8.72 -5.10 20.34
CA LEU A 94 -8.85 -4.78 21.77
C LEU A 94 -7.80 -3.76 22.27
N GLY A 95 -6.92 -3.27 21.40
CA GLY A 95 -5.91 -2.25 21.73
C GLY A 95 -4.71 -2.75 22.54
N TYR A 96 -4.46 -4.07 22.56
CA TYR A 96 -3.28 -4.64 23.21
C TYR A 96 -2.13 -4.80 22.21
N ASP A 97 -0.93 -4.37 22.60
CA ASP A 97 0.29 -4.69 21.87
C ASP A 97 0.57 -6.20 22.01
N TYR A 98 0.55 -6.89 20.87
CA TYR A 98 0.76 -8.32 20.76
C TYR A 98 1.90 -8.63 19.78
N THR A 99 2.92 -7.77 19.78
CA THR A 99 4.10 -7.91 18.91
C THR A 99 5.25 -8.62 19.61
N HIS A 100 6.13 -9.25 18.84
CA HIS A 100 7.39 -9.78 19.37
C HIS A 100 8.22 -8.65 19.99
N GLU A 101 8.79 -8.90 21.18
CA GLU A 101 9.67 -7.93 21.83
C GLU A 101 10.87 -7.61 20.92
N GLY A 102 11.19 -6.32 20.77
CA GLY A 102 12.30 -5.85 19.93
C GLY A 102 12.04 -5.86 18.41
N VAL A 103 10.86 -6.31 17.94
CA VAL A 103 10.61 -6.38 16.47
C VAL A 103 10.68 -5.00 15.81
N ALA A 104 10.16 -3.96 16.46
CA ALA A 104 10.23 -2.60 15.96
C ALA A 104 11.68 -2.07 15.89
N GLU A 105 12.51 -2.44 16.87
CA GLU A 105 13.92 -2.04 16.91
C GLU A 105 14.71 -2.69 15.76
N VAL A 106 14.54 -3.99 15.54
CA VAL A 106 15.18 -4.71 14.44
C VAL A 106 14.77 -4.13 13.08
N LEU A 107 13.48 -3.90 12.88
CA LEU A 107 12.98 -3.30 11.63
C LEU A 107 13.48 -1.87 11.46
N GLY A 108 13.56 -1.08 12.54
CA GLY A 108 14.15 0.26 12.54
C GLY A 108 15.61 0.26 12.10
N HIS A 109 16.44 -0.61 12.69
CA HIS A 109 17.84 -0.77 12.30
C HIS A 109 18.00 -1.19 10.82
N MET A 110 17.08 -1.99 10.27
CA MET A 110 17.09 -2.36 8.85
C MET A 110 16.79 -1.15 7.94
N ASP A 111 15.81 -0.32 8.31
CA ASP A 111 15.50 0.91 7.57
C ASP A 111 16.69 1.90 7.63
N GLU A 112 17.28 2.08 8.81
CA GLU A 112 18.48 2.91 9.01
C GLU A 112 19.68 2.40 8.19
N ALA A 113 19.82 1.08 8.02
CA ALA A 113 20.84 0.47 7.17
C ALA A 113 20.54 0.58 5.66
N GLY A 114 19.44 1.25 5.28
CA GLY A 114 19.08 1.54 3.90
C GLY A 114 18.34 0.41 3.18
N TYR A 115 17.72 -0.51 3.93
CA TYR A 115 16.80 -1.50 3.35
C TYR A 115 15.39 -0.91 3.21
N ARG A 116 14.63 -1.39 2.23
CA ARG A 116 13.20 -1.10 2.08
C ARG A 116 12.39 -2.19 2.76
N LEU A 117 11.57 -1.83 3.73
CA LEU A 117 10.65 -2.77 4.37
C LEU A 117 9.38 -2.94 3.52
N LEU A 118 9.06 -4.19 3.17
CA LEU A 118 7.82 -4.59 2.51
C LEU A 118 7.04 -5.54 3.42
N PHE A 119 5.94 -5.07 3.98
CA PHE A 119 5.05 -5.90 4.79
C PHE A 119 4.04 -6.64 3.91
N LEU A 120 3.79 -7.91 4.22
CA LEU A 120 2.73 -8.72 3.60
C LEU A 120 1.79 -9.30 4.65
N THR A 121 0.54 -9.54 4.25
CA THR A 121 -0.46 -10.18 5.10
C THR A 121 -1.45 -10.96 4.24
N ALA A 122 -1.96 -12.07 4.79
CA ALA A 122 -3.05 -12.85 4.21
C ALA A 122 -4.43 -12.48 4.81
N ARG A 123 -4.50 -11.43 5.64
CA ARG A 123 -5.76 -10.98 6.24
C ARG A 123 -6.77 -10.50 5.20
N PRO A 124 -8.09 -10.62 5.47
CA PRO A 124 -9.12 -10.10 4.59
C PRO A 124 -8.98 -8.60 4.33
N ILE A 125 -9.38 -8.14 3.14
CA ILE A 125 -9.30 -6.71 2.77
C ILE A 125 -10.09 -5.80 3.72
N SER A 126 -11.13 -6.31 4.38
CA SER A 126 -11.88 -5.57 5.40
C SER A 126 -11.03 -5.17 6.62
N ALA A 127 -9.92 -5.86 6.87
CA ALA A 127 -8.98 -5.55 7.95
C ALA A 127 -7.79 -4.68 7.49
N ALA A 128 -7.72 -4.30 6.21
CA ALA A 128 -6.55 -3.61 5.64
C ALA A 128 -6.27 -2.24 6.28
N SER A 129 -7.29 -1.53 6.78
CA SER A 129 -7.08 -0.25 7.46
C SER A 129 -6.60 -0.39 8.90
N ALA A 130 -6.95 -1.47 9.58
CA ALA A 130 -6.45 -1.74 10.94
C ALA A 130 -5.06 -2.37 10.95
N THR A 131 -4.67 -3.00 9.83
CA THR A 131 -3.37 -3.68 9.68
C THR A 131 -2.26 -2.73 9.22
N ARG A 132 -2.61 -1.65 8.50
CA ARG A 132 -1.67 -0.60 8.06
C ARG A 132 -1.38 0.39 9.17
#